data_AF-A0A8J6UK90-F1
#
_entry.id   AF-A0A8J6UK90-F1
#
_cell.length_a   1.000
_cell.length_b   1.000
_cell.length_c   1.000
_cell.angle_alpha   90.00
_cell.angle_beta   90.00
_cell.angle_gamma   90.00
#
_symmetry.space_group_name_H-M   'P 1'
#
loop_
_entity.id
_entity.type
_entity.pdbx_description
1 polymer ?
#
loop_
_entity_poly.entity_id
_entity_poly.type
_entity_poly.pdbx_seq_one_letter_code
_entity_poly.pdbx_strand_id
1 'polypeptide(L)'
;MDIKTYNLRIVPPSPVYDEVLAFKKTFIETFGDEPYSKSKPHVTLGFFKMDTAYETYLIKYLSALSLFKVFQMKIQGFDTFTSSKA
;
A
#
# COMPACT_ATOMS: atom_id res chain seq x y z
N MET A 1 19.57 8.89 17.90
CA MET A 1 19.18 8.36 16.58
C MET A 1 17.94 7.53 16.80
N ASP A 2 16.77 8.06 16.41
CA ASP A 2 15.49 7.36 16.53
C ASP A 2 15.06 6.94 15.12
N ILE A 3 15.23 5.66 14.79
CA ILE A 3 14.99 5.15 13.44
C ILE A 3 13.59 4.56 13.36
N LYS A 4 12.76 5.11 12.46
CA LYS A 4 11.44 4.55 12.14
C LYS A 4 11.41 3.93 10.75
N THR A 5 10.48 2.99 10.59
CA THR A 5 10.17 2.37 9.31
C THR A 5 8.97 3.09 8.70
N TYR A 6 9.12 3.53 7.46
CA TYR A 6 8.08 4.21 6.69
C TYR A 6 7.67 3.35 5.50
N ASN A 7 6.38 3.40 5.17
CA ASN A 7 5.82 2.72 4.02
C ASN A 7 4.96 3.71 3.22
N LEU A 8 5.44 4.11 2.05
CA LEU A 8 4.76 5.03 1.16
C LEU A 8 3.81 4.25 0.25
N ARG A 9 2.54 4.69 0.19
CA ARG A 9 1.45 3.94 -0.42
C ARG A 9 0.52 4.85 -1.21
N ILE A 10 -0.03 4.31 -2.29
CA ILE A 10 -1.24 4.85 -2.93
C ILE A 10 -2.42 4.03 -2.41
N VAL A 11 -3.38 4.70 -1.76
CA VAL A 11 -4.63 4.08 -1.34
C VAL A 11 -5.67 4.32 -2.45
N PRO A 12 -6.21 3.27 -3.09
CA PRO A 12 -7.24 3.47 -4.08
C PRO A 12 -8.50 4.05 -3.41
N PRO A 13 -9.25 4.92 -4.08
CA PRO A 13 -10.57 5.34 -3.60
C PRO A 13 -11.62 4.24 -3.85
N SER A 14 -12.81 4.41 -3.28
CA SER A 14 -14.00 3.65 -3.70
C SER A 14 -14.33 3.94 -5.18
N PRO A 15 -14.90 2.97 -5.92
CA PRO A 15 -15.34 1.64 -5.47
C PRO A 15 -14.22 0.60 -5.37
N VAL A 16 -13.06 0.85 -5.98
CA VAL A 16 -11.96 -0.13 -6.07
C VAL A 16 -11.50 -0.61 -4.70
N TYR A 17 -11.39 0.29 -3.73
CA TYR A 17 -11.03 -0.08 -2.36
C TYR A 17 -11.99 -1.13 -1.78
N ASP A 18 -13.29 -0.92 -1.93
CA ASP A 18 -14.33 -1.76 -1.36
C ASP A 18 -14.43 -3.10 -2.08
N GLU A 19 -14.26 -3.11 -3.40
CA GLU A 19 -14.20 -4.33 -4.22
C GLU A 19 -13.04 -5.23 -3.79
N VAL A 20 -11.84 -4.67 -3.62
CA VAL A 20 -10.67 -5.45 -3.16
C VAL A 20 -10.88 -5.93 -1.72
N LEU A 21 -11.48 -5.12 -0.85
CA LEU A 21 -11.80 -5.52 0.52
C LEU A 21 -12.77 -6.72 0.54
N ALA A 22 -13.82 -6.68 -0.29
CA ALA A 22 -14.78 -7.78 -0.44
C ALA A 22 -14.10 -9.04 -0.96
N PHE A 23 -13.25 -8.93 -1.99
CA PHE A 23 -12.48 -10.07 -2.51
C PHE A 23 -11.60 -10.71 -1.44
N LYS A 24 -10.88 -9.90 -0.65
CA LYS A 24 -10.07 -10.40 0.46
C LYS A 24 -10.89 -11.12 1.52
N LYS A 25 -12.10 -10.62 1.83
CA LYS A 25 -13.02 -11.29 2.75
C LYS A 25 -13.42 -12.67 2.23
N THR A 26 -13.83 -12.77 0.96
CA THR A 26 -14.18 -14.07 0.34
C THR A 26 -12.98 -15.02 0.32
N PHE A 27 -11.77 -14.51 0.06
CA PHE A 27 -10.55 -15.31 0.09
C PHE A 27 -10.31 -15.89 1.49
N ILE A 28 -10.40 -15.07 2.55
CA ILE A 28 -10.23 -15.52 3.94
C ILE A 28 -11.28 -16.56 4.33
N GLU A 29 -12.54 -16.34 3.94
CA GLU A 29 -13.65 -17.27 4.24
C GLU A 29 -13.46 -18.63 3.55
N THR A 30 -12.83 -18.65 2.37
CA THR A 30 -12.66 -19.85 1.55
C THR A 30 -11.38 -20.61 1.89
N PHE A 31 -10.27 -19.90 2.10
CA PHE A 31 -8.92 -20.49 2.20
C PHE A 31 -8.27 -20.32 3.58
N GLY A 32 -8.87 -19.51 4.46
CA GLY A 32 -8.29 -19.17 5.76
C GLY A 32 -7.53 -17.85 5.76
N ASP A 33 -7.09 -17.44 6.95
CA ASP A 33 -6.38 -16.19 7.16
C ASP A 33 -4.87 -16.38 6.90
N GLU A 34 -4.35 -15.70 5.88
CA GLU A 34 -2.91 -15.63 5.59
C GLU A 34 -2.30 -14.33 6.12
N PRO A 35 -0.96 -14.25 6.30
CA PRO A 35 -0.28 -13.01 6.61
C PRO A 35 -0.72 -11.88 5.66
N TYR A 36 -1.09 -10.75 6.25
CA TYR A 36 -1.56 -9.55 5.54
C TYR A 36 -2.92 -9.68 4.82
N SER A 37 -3.68 -10.76 4.98
CA SER A 37 -5.04 -10.87 4.42
C SER A 37 -5.93 -9.72 4.89
N LYS A 38 -5.78 -9.29 6.14
CA LYS A 38 -6.50 -8.16 6.76
C LYS A 38 -5.88 -6.78 6.50
N SER A 39 -4.80 -6.69 5.72
CA SER A 39 -4.22 -5.39 5.35
C SER A 39 -5.19 -4.57 4.49
N LYS A 40 -5.19 -3.26 4.68
CA LYS A 40 -5.99 -2.35 3.85
C LYS A 40 -5.50 -2.40 2.39
N PRO A 41 -6.38 -2.41 1.38
CA PRO A 41 -5.98 -2.29 -0.02
C PRO A 41 -5.10 -1.06 -0.27
N HIS A 42 -3.94 -1.27 -0.90
CA HIS A 42 -3.01 -0.21 -1.29
C HIS A 42 -2.01 -0.71 -2.33
N VAL A 43 -1.38 0.23 -3.05
CA VAL A 43 -0.21 -0.02 -3.88
C VAL A 43 1.02 0.53 -3.14
N THR A 44 1.98 -0.33 -2.81
CA THR A 44 3.23 0.10 -2.17
C THR A 44 4.13 0.78 -3.19
N LEU A 45 4.61 1.99 -2.89
CA LEU A 45 5.59 2.73 -3.71
C LEU A 45 7.01 2.58 -3.17
N GLY A 46 7.17 2.47 -1.85
CA GLY A 46 8.48 2.35 -1.23
C GLY A 46 8.40 2.00 0.25
N PHE A 47 9.43 1.28 0.71
CA PHE A 47 9.59 0.88 2.10
C PHE A 47 11.02 1.20 2.53
N PHE A 48 11.18 2.04 3.55
CA PHE A 48 12.50 2.53 3.96
C PHE A 48 12.55 2.83 5.45
N LYS A 49 13.78 2.89 5.98
CA LYS A 49 14.06 3.31 7.36
C LYS A 49 14.71 4.68 7.33
N MET A 50 14.33 5.55 8.26
CA MET A 50 14.84 6.91 8.35
C MET A 50 14.88 7.35 9.81
N ASP A 51 15.86 8.18 10.16
CA ASP A 51 15.87 8.87 11.46
C ASP A 51 14.71 9.88 11.50
N THR A 52 13.94 9.88 12.58
CA THR A 52 12.76 10.74 12.76
C THR A 52 13.08 12.22 12.76
N ALA A 53 14.34 12.61 13.01
CA ALA A 53 14.81 13.98 12.83
C ALA A 53 14.58 14.52 11.40
N TYR A 54 14.46 13.63 10.40
CA TYR A 54 14.21 13.99 9.00
C TYR A 54 12.73 13.95 8.60
N GLU A 55 11.80 13.63 9.51
CA GLU A 55 10.38 13.46 9.18
C GLU A 55 9.73 14.74 8.64
N THR A 56 10.07 15.90 9.22
CA THR A 56 9.60 17.20 8.70
C THR A 56 10.08 17.46 7.26
N TYR A 57 11.29 17.05 6.92
CA TYR A 57 11.79 17.16 5.55
C TYR A 57 11.02 16.23 4.61
N LEU A 58 10.77 14.99 5.01
CA LEU A 58 9.98 14.04 4.24
C LEU A 58 8.56 14.58 3.97
N ILE A 59 7.88 15.13 4.98
CA ILE A 59 6.55 15.73 4.81
C ILE A 59 6.62 16.90 3.81
N LYS A 60 7.63 17.77 3.92
CA LYS A 60 7.83 18.87 2.97
C LYS A 60 7.98 18.36 1.53
N TYR A 61 8.81 17.34 1.31
CA TYR A 61 8.97 16.74 -0.03
C TYR A 61 7.68 16.09 -0.54
N LEU A 62 6.96 15.37 0.32
CA LEU A 62 5.69 14.75 -0.06
C LEU A 62 4.61 15.80 -0.36
N SER A 63 4.61 16.94 0.32
CA SER A 63 3.67 18.03 0.03
C SER A 63 3.87 18.62 -1.36
N ALA A 64 5.10 18.62 -1.87
CA ALA A 64 5.41 19.04 -3.24
C ALA A 64 4.86 18.06 -4.31
N LEU A 65 4.43 16.85 -3.93
CA LEU A 65 3.76 15.93 -4.87
C LEU A 65 2.45 16.50 -5.41
N SER A 66 1.82 17.44 -4.69
CA SER A 66 0.64 18.17 -5.17
C SER A 66 0.89 18.97 -6.46
N LEU A 67 2.15 19.26 -6.78
CA LEU A 67 2.55 19.97 -8.00
C LEU A 67 2.57 19.07 -9.24
N PHE A 68 2.52 17.75 -9.06
CA PHE A 68 2.55 16.79 -10.15
C PHE A 68 1.16 16.58 -10.75
N LYS A 69 1.11 16.31 -12.05
CA LYS A 69 -0.14 16.00 -12.74
C LYS A 69 -0.72 14.70 -12.22
N VAL A 70 -2.01 14.73 -11.89
CA VAL A 70 -2.80 13.54 -11.60
C VAL A 70 -2.88 12.69 -12.88
N PHE A 71 -2.77 11.38 -12.72
CA PHE A 71 -2.92 10.42 -13.79
C PHE A 71 -4.00 9.41 -13.44
N GLN A 72 -4.69 8.90 -14.47
CA GLN A 72 -5.65 7.82 -14.31
C GLN A 72 -4.90 6.49 -14.23
N MET A 73 -5.16 5.74 -13.16
CA MET A 73 -4.61 4.40 -12.99
C MET A 73 -5.70 3.37 -13.24
N LYS A 74 -5.40 2.36 -14.06
CA LYS A 74 -6.26 1.20 -14.27
C LYS A 74 -5.66 0.00 -13.53
N ILE A 75 -6.44 -0.61 -12.64
CA ILE A 75 -6.07 -1.85 -11.96
C ILE A 75 -6.72 -3.00 -12.74
N GLN A 76 -5.95 -4.03 -13.09
CA GLN A 76 -6.42 -5.15 -13.90
C GLN A 76 -5.69 -6.43 -13.52
N GLY A 77 -6.46 -7.52 -13.40
CA GLY A 77 -5.94 -8.84 -13.10
C GLY A 77 -5.68 -9.08 -11.62
N PHE A 78 -5.36 -10.34 -11.31
CA PHE A 78 -4.94 -10.82 -10.01
C PHE A 78 -3.97 -11.97 -10.26
N ASP A 79 -2.88 -12.03 -9.50
CA ASP A 79 -1.85 -13.04 -9.68
C ASP A 79 -1.12 -13.31 -8.35
N THR A 80 -0.23 -14.29 -8.38
CA THR A 80 0.59 -14.72 -7.25
C THR A 80 2.06 -14.43 -7.51
N PHE A 81 2.81 -14.13 -6.46
CA PHE A 81 4.27 -14.05 -6.56
C PHE A 81 4.85 -15.46 -6.46
N THR A 82 5.45 -15.95 -7.53
CA THR A 82 6.04 -17.30 -7.58
C THR A 82 7.14 -17.55 -6.53
N SER A 83 7.69 -16.49 -5.94
CA SER A 83 8.74 -16.53 -4.92
C SER A 83 8.23 -16.54 -3.47
N SER A 84 6.91 -16.55 -3.23
CA SER A 84 6.39 -16.74 -1.87
C SER A 84 6.63 -18.19 -1.45
N LYS A 85 7.71 -18.45 -0.70
CA LYS A 85 7.87 -19.73 -0.01
C LYS A 85 6.68 -19.89 0.95
N ALA A 86 5.91 -20.95 0.73
CA ALA A 86 4.95 -21.48 1.69
C ALA A 86 5.64 -21.85 3.02
#